data_AF-A0A4Q2XKS9-F1
#
_entry.id   AF-A0A4Q2XKS9-F1
#
_cell.length_a   1.000
_cell.length_b   1.000
_cell.length_c   1.000
_cell.angle_alpha   90.00
_cell.angle_beta   90.00
_cell.angle_gamma   90.00
#
_symmetry.space_group_name_H-M   'P 1'
#
loop_
_entity.id
_entity.type
_entity.pdbx_description
1 polymer ?
#
loop_
_entity_poly.entity_id
_entity_poly.type
_entity_poly.pdbx_seq_one_letter_code
_entity_poly.pdbx_strand_id
1 'polypeptide(L)'
;MKPIPTLLTVALLSASCGSNEAKLRSELESVDAELLHVSLAAEQHQAAMNEAEAGVYLGSFAAGYGATAGDINLAGEGIDTALQSTNRYETSSRSLEHLRQRQETLSRRRAEIVGQLR
;
A
#
# COMPACT_ATOMS: atom_id res chain seq x y z
N MET A 1 45.17 -49.65 -0.62
CA MET A 1 44.88 -48.80 0.56
C MET A 1 45.60 -47.47 0.40
N LYS A 2 44.85 -46.38 0.25
CA LYS A 2 45.26 -44.97 0.45
C LYS A 2 43.97 -44.14 0.54
N PRO A 3 43.50 -43.74 1.73
CA PRO A 3 42.44 -42.75 1.85
C PRO A 3 43.08 -41.37 1.68
N ILE A 4 42.67 -40.62 0.67
CA ILE A 4 43.01 -39.18 0.60
C ILE A 4 41.86 -38.44 1.27
N PRO A 5 42.11 -37.73 2.38
CA PRO A 5 41.08 -37.38 3.34
C PRO A 5 40.51 -35.98 3.05
N THR A 6 39.20 -35.85 3.17
CA THR A 6 38.62 -34.91 4.16
C THR A 6 39.01 -33.43 4.07
N LEU A 7 39.23 -32.86 2.89
CA LEU A 7 39.40 -31.40 2.73
C LEU A 7 38.23 -30.72 2.01
N LEU A 8 37.43 -31.46 1.25
CA LEU A 8 36.31 -30.87 0.50
C LEU A 8 35.05 -30.61 1.36
N THR A 9 34.92 -31.30 2.49
CA THR A 9 33.71 -31.22 3.32
C THR A 9 33.68 -29.99 4.23
N VAL A 10 34.84 -29.42 4.58
CA VAL A 10 34.92 -28.26 5.49
C VAL A 10 34.58 -26.94 4.78
N ALA A 11 34.84 -26.84 3.46
CA ALA A 11 34.49 -25.65 2.67
C ALA A 11 32.97 -25.50 2.43
N LEU A 12 32.20 -26.59 2.52
CA LEU A 12 30.73 -26.55 2.44
C LEU A 12 30.06 -26.23 3.79
N LEU A 13 30.78 -26.32 4.90
CA LEU A 13 30.25 -26.01 6.24
C LEU A 13 30.43 -24.53 6.65
N SER A 14 31.24 -23.75 5.94
CA SER A 14 31.30 -22.29 6.09
C SER A 14 30.22 -21.52 5.31
N ALA A 15 29.44 -22.21 4.46
CA ALA A 15 28.35 -21.59 3.68
C ALA A 15 27.00 -21.57 4.42
N SER A 16 26.85 -22.30 5.53
CA SER A 16 25.58 -22.38 6.25
C SER A 16 25.28 -21.14 7.11
N CYS A 17 26.29 -20.35 7.49
CA CYS A 17 26.09 -19.04 8.13
C CYS A 17 25.79 -17.92 7.12
N GLY A 18 26.32 -17.99 5.89
CA GLY A 18 26.10 -16.96 4.86
C GLY A 18 24.77 -17.09 4.10
N SER A 19 24.25 -18.31 3.93
CA SER A 19 22.97 -18.54 3.22
C SER A 19 21.78 -17.91 3.95
N ASN A 20 21.76 -17.95 5.28
CA ASN A 20 20.65 -17.39 6.05
C ASN A 20 20.69 -15.86 6.04
N GLU A 21 21.87 -15.27 6.23
CA GLU A 21 22.07 -13.83 6.21
C GLU A 21 21.79 -13.23 4.82
N ALA A 22 22.22 -13.90 3.74
CA ALA A 22 21.93 -13.48 2.38
C ALA A 22 20.43 -13.51 2.05
N LYS A 23 19.70 -14.54 2.53
CA LYS A 23 18.23 -14.62 2.38
C LYS A 23 17.53 -13.50 3.14
N LEU A 24 17.95 -13.24 4.38
CA LEU A 24 17.39 -12.15 5.19
C LEU A 24 17.65 -10.78 4.54
N ARG A 25 18.83 -10.57 3.94
CA ARG A 25 19.12 -9.35 3.17
C ARG A 25 18.22 -9.21 1.94
N SER A 26 18.06 -10.26 1.13
CA SER A 26 17.19 -10.19 -0.05
C SER A 26 15.71 -9.99 0.34
N GLU A 27 15.29 -10.60 1.46
CA GLU A 27 13.95 -10.40 2.00
C GLU A 27 13.77 -8.96 2.49
N LEU A 28 14.77 -8.38 3.16
CA LEU A 28 14.75 -6.98 3.58
C LEU A 28 14.60 -6.04 2.38
N GLU A 29 15.37 -6.25 1.30
CA GLU A 29 15.27 -5.48 0.07
C GLU A 29 13.87 -5.59 -0.56
N SER A 30 13.28 -6.79 -0.58
CA SER A 30 11.92 -7.00 -1.05
C SER A 30 10.88 -6.28 -0.19
N VAL A 31 11.03 -6.30 1.14
CA VAL A 31 10.12 -5.62 2.08
C VAL A 31 10.23 -4.10 1.94
N ASP A 32 11.44 -3.57 1.81
CA ASP A 32 11.66 -2.13 1.63
C ASP A 32 11.09 -1.64 0.29
N ALA A 33 11.25 -2.42 -0.79
CA ALA A 33 10.62 -2.12 -2.07
C ALA A 33 9.09 -2.13 -1.98
N GLU A 34 8.51 -3.13 -1.30
CA GLU A 34 7.07 -3.21 -1.13
C GLU A 34 6.51 -2.06 -0.27
N LEU A 35 7.23 -1.67 0.80
CA LEU A 35 6.86 -0.51 1.62
C LEU A 35 6.77 0.78 0.80
N LEU A 36 7.71 0.99 -0.14
CA LEU A 36 7.69 2.14 -1.05
C LEU A 36 6.50 2.09 -2.01
N HIS A 37 6.16 0.91 -2.54
CA HIS A 37 4.98 0.75 -3.37
C HIS A 37 3.69 1.03 -2.58
N VAL A 38 3.59 0.54 -1.35
CA VAL A 38 2.43 0.77 -0.47
C VAL A 38 2.27 2.25 -0.14
N SER A 39 3.35 2.98 0.14
CA SER A 39 3.28 4.42 0.44
C SER A 39 2.81 5.23 -0.77
N LEU A 40 3.36 4.94 -1.96
CA LEU A 40 2.95 5.61 -3.20
C LEU A 40 1.48 5.36 -3.52
N ALA A 41 1.00 4.12 -3.35
CA ALA A 41 -0.41 3.79 -3.54
C ALA A 41 -1.31 4.51 -2.52
N ALA A 42 -0.86 4.63 -1.27
CA ALA A 42 -1.61 5.31 -0.22
C ALA A 42 -1.78 6.81 -0.54
N GLU A 43 -0.72 7.48 -1.01
CA GLU A 43 -0.77 8.88 -1.44
C GLU A 43 -1.77 9.08 -2.59
N GLN A 44 -1.80 8.17 -3.57
CA GLN A 44 -2.75 8.23 -4.68
C GLN A 44 -4.21 8.10 -4.20
N HIS A 45 -4.49 7.16 -3.31
CA HIS A 45 -5.84 7.00 -2.75
C HIS A 45 -6.24 8.20 -1.88
N GLN A 46 -5.31 8.79 -1.13
CA GLN A 46 -5.57 9.99 -0.35
C GLN A 46 -5.88 11.19 -1.26
N ALA A 47 -5.14 11.36 -2.37
CA ALA A 47 -5.46 12.39 -3.36
C ALA A 47 -6.84 12.17 -4.00
N ALA A 48 -7.18 10.92 -4.33
CA ALA A 48 -8.49 10.58 -4.88
C ALA A 48 -9.64 10.83 -3.88
N MET A 49 -9.41 10.62 -2.57
CA MET A 49 -10.37 10.98 -1.53
C MET A 49 -10.59 12.50 -1.47
N ASN A 50 -9.53 13.30 -1.48
CA ASN A 50 -9.65 14.76 -1.44
C ASN A 50 -10.41 15.31 -2.67
N GLU A 51 -10.11 14.77 -3.86
CA GLU A 51 -10.82 15.12 -5.10
C GLU A 51 -12.31 14.75 -5.01
N ALA A 52 -12.60 13.55 -4.50
CA ALA A 52 -13.96 13.10 -4.29
C ALA A 52 -14.71 13.95 -3.26
N GLU A 53 -14.08 14.35 -2.17
CA GLU A 53 -14.71 15.22 -1.16
C GLU A 53 -15.13 16.57 -1.76
N ALA A 54 -14.26 17.17 -2.59
CA ALA A 54 -14.60 18.37 -3.34
C ALA A 54 -15.79 18.13 -4.30
N GLY A 55 -15.82 16.99 -4.98
CA GLY A 55 -16.92 16.59 -5.85
C GLY A 55 -18.26 16.42 -5.11
N VAL A 56 -18.25 15.85 -3.90
CA VAL A 56 -19.45 15.75 -3.04
C VAL A 56 -19.96 17.13 -2.69
N TYR A 57 -19.08 18.04 -2.28
CA TYR A 57 -19.45 19.40 -1.92
C TYR A 57 -20.07 20.15 -3.10
N LEU A 58 -19.40 20.15 -4.26
CA LEU A 58 -19.86 20.84 -5.46
C LEU A 58 -21.16 20.24 -6.00
N GLY A 59 -21.26 18.92 -6.04
CA GLY A 59 -22.47 18.23 -6.46
C GLY A 59 -23.66 18.55 -5.54
N SER A 60 -23.45 18.49 -4.21
CA SER A 60 -24.50 18.83 -3.23
C SER A 60 -24.94 20.29 -3.34
N PHE A 61 -24.00 21.20 -3.59
CA PHE A 61 -24.30 22.61 -3.84
C PHE A 61 -25.14 22.80 -5.11
N ALA A 62 -24.71 22.22 -6.24
CA ALA A 62 -25.45 22.28 -7.50
C ALA A 62 -26.85 21.67 -7.37
N ALA A 63 -26.98 20.57 -6.63
CA ALA A 63 -28.25 19.93 -6.32
C ALA A 63 -29.21 20.89 -5.61
N GLY A 64 -28.76 21.51 -4.53
CA GLY A 64 -29.56 22.46 -3.74
C GLY A 64 -29.87 23.74 -4.50
N TYR A 65 -28.89 24.29 -5.22
CA TYR A 65 -29.09 25.49 -6.03
C TYR A 65 -30.09 25.24 -7.16
N GLY A 66 -29.92 24.15 -7.93
CA GLY A 66 -30.86 23.77 -8.99
C GLY A 66 -32.28 23.56 -8.47
N ALA A 67 -32.43 22.87 -7.33
CA ALA A 67 -33.74 22.66 -6.70
C ALA A 67 -34.43 23.97 -6.30
N THR A 68 -33.67 24.95 -5.78
CA THR A 68 -34.22 26.25 -5.36
C THR A 68 -34.46 27.22 -6.51
N ALA A 69 -33.64 27.15 -7.57
CA ALA A 69 -33.77 27.94 -8.78
C ALA A 69 -34.83 27.40 -9.76
N GLY A 70 -35.36 26.19 -9.53
CA GLY A 70 -36.27 25.50 -10.44
C GLY A 70 -35.56 24.87 -11.65
N ASP A 71 -34.23 24.76 -11.61
CA ASP A 71 -33.42 24.09 -12.63
C ASP A 71 -33.22 22.62 -12.25
N ILE A 72 -34.13 21.77 -12.73
CA ILE A 72 -34.13 20.34 -12.43
C ILE A 72 -32.91 19.63 -13.05
N ASN A 73 -32.39 20.12 -14.18
CA ASN A 73 -31.22 19.51 -14.81
C ASN A 73 -29.99 19.73 -13.94
N LEU A 74 -29.75 20.96 -13.49
CA LEU A 74 -28.67 21.27 -12.56
C LEU A 74 -28.82 20.53 -11.23
N ALA A 75 -30.06 20.41 -10.74
CA ALA A 75 -30.34 19.65 -9.53
C ALA A 75 -29.93 18.17 -9.68
N GLY A 76 -30.29 17.55 -10.81
CA GLY A 76 -29.95 16.17 -11.14
C GLY A 76 -28.45 15.96 -11.33
N GLU A 77 -27.79 16.80 -12.13
CA GLU A 77 -26.34 16.75 -12.35
C GLU A 77 -25.57 16.88 -11.03
N GLY A 78 -26.04 17.73 -10.12
CA GLY A 78 -25.48 17.87 -8.77
C GLY A 78 -25.60 16.59 -7.95
N ILE A 79 -26.78 15.96 -7.94
CA ILE A 79 -27.01 14.68 -7.25
C ILE A 79 -26.08 13.60 -7.80
N ASP A 80 -26.02 13.44 -9.13
CA ASP A 80 -25.20 12.43 -9.78
C ASP A 80 -23.70 12.63 -9.46
N THR A 81 -23.24 13.88 -9.51
CA THR A 81 -21.86 14.24 -9.13
C THR A 81 -21.57 13.90 -7.67
N ALA A 82 -22.49 14.23 -6.76
CA ALA A 82 -22.32 13.94 -5.34
C ALA A 82 -22.29 12.43 -5.06
N LEU A 83 -23.16 11.65 -5.71
CA LEU A 83 -23.20 10.19 -5.57
C LEU A 83 -21.94 9.52 -6.13
N GLN A 84 -21.52 9.91 -7.35
CA GLN A 84 -20.30 9.38 -7.96
C GLN A 84 -19.08 9.66 -7.09
N SER A 85 -18.99 10.88 -6.57
CA SER A 85 -17.89 11.31 -5.71
C SER A 85 -17.91 10.57 -4.38
N THR A 86 -19.08 10.38 -3.75
CA THR A 86 -19.21 9.58 -2.52
C THR A 86 -18.71 8.15 -2.72
N ASN A 87 -19.10 7.50 -3.81
CA ASN A 87 -18.65 6.13 -4.13
C ASN A 87 -17.13 6.06 -4.34
N ARG A 88 -16.53 7.08 -4.98
CA ARG A 88 -15.08 7.16 -5.17
C ARG A 88 -14.35 7.39 -3.86
N TYR A 89 -14.90 8.21 -2.96
CA TYR A 89 -14.38 8.43 -1.63
C TYR A 89 -14.37 7.12 -0.82
N GLU A 90 -15.50 6.40 -0.76
CA GLU A 90 -15.61 5.14 -0.01
C GLU A 90 -14.62 4.09 -0.51
N THR A 91 -14.55 3.89 -1.83
CA THR A 91 -13.63 2.92 -2.43
C THR A 91 -12.18 3.28 -2.08
N SER A 92 -11.80 4.54 -2.23
CA SER A 92 -10.44 5.01 -1.94
C SER A 92 -10.13 4.89 -0.44
N SER A 93 -11.09 5.19 0.43
CA SER A 93 -10.93 5.04 1.88
C SER A 93 -10.72 3.59 2.30
N ARG A 94 -11.46 2.63 1.72
CA ARG A 94 -11.26 1.20 2.00
C ARG A 94 -9.89 0.72 1.52
N SER A 95 -9.49 1.12 0.31
CA SER A 95 -8.15 0.79 -0.22
C SER A 95 -7.04 1.37 0.65
N LEU A 96 -7.17 2.62 1.10
CA LEU A 96 -6.20 3.26 1.98
C LEU A 96 -6.04 2.51 3.31
N GLU A 97 -7.14 2.02 3.87
CA GLU A 97 -7.11 1.22 5.10
C GLU A 97 -6.39 -0.11 4.89
N HIS A 98 -6.65 -0.81 3.78
CA HIS A 98 -5.91 -2.03 3.43
C HIS A 98 -4.41 -1.78 3.26
N LEU A 99 -4.03 -0.66 2.64
CA LEU A 99 -2.63 -0.27 2.48
C LEU A 99 -1.96 0.02 3.82
N ARG A 100 -2.64 0.70 4.75
CA ARG A 100 -2.13 0.93 6.12
C ARG A 100 -1.89 -0.37 6.87
N GLN A 101 -2.82 -1.32 6.79
CA GLN A 101 -2.67 -2.64 7.40
C GLN A 101 -1.49 -3.42 6.78
N ARG A 102 -1.31 -3.32 5.46
CA ARG A 102 -0.17 -3.93 4.77
C ARG A 102 1.15 -3.29 5.18
N GLN A 103 1.20 -1.96 5.27
CA GLN A 103 2.36 -1.21 5.74
C GLN A 103 2.75 -1.64 7.17
N GLU A 104 1.77 -1.76 8.07
CA GLU A 104 2.03 -2.20 9.44
C GLU A 104 2.64 -3.61 9.46
N THR A 105 2.08 -4.54 8.68
CA THR A 105 2.58 -5.91 8.56
C THR A 105 4.03 -5.94 8.04
N LEU A 106 4.32 -5.20 6.98
CA LEU A 106 5.66 -5.10 6.39
C LEU A 106 6.65 -4.46 7.35
N SER A 107 6.24 -3.41 8.08
CA SER A 107 7.09 -2.73 9.06
C SER A 107 7.49 -3.64 10.22
N ARG A 108 6.57 -4.48 10.71
CA ARG A 108 6.87 -5.51 11.71
C ARG A 108 7.85 -6.53 11.16
N ARG A 109 7.61 -7.03 9.95
CA ARG A 109 8.50 -8.00 9.30
C ARG A 109 9.91 -7.44 9.10
N ARG A 110 10.02 -6.18 8.68
CA ARG A 110 11.28 -5.45 8.57
C ARG A 110 12.04 -5.41 9.91
N ALA A 111 11.34 -5.08 11.00
CA ALA A 111 11.93 -5.04 12.33
C ALA A 111 12.42 -6.43 12.79
N GLU A 112 11.67 -7.50 12.50
CA GLU A 112 12.09 -8.87 12.75
C GLU A 112 13.38 -9.23 12.00
N ILE A 113 13.45 -8.94 10.69
CA ILE A 113 14.62 -9.23 9.86
C ILE A 113 15.85 -8.46 10.37
N VAL A 114 15.69 -7.16 10.65
CA VAL A 114 16.78 -6.33 11.21
C VAL A 114 17.21 -6.85 12.58
N GLY A 115 16.28 -7.35 13.39
CA GLY A 115 16.59 -7.98 14.68
C GLY A 115 17.36 -9.30 14.55
N GLN A 116 17.14 -10.06 13.48
CA GLN A 116 17.85 -11.32 13.19
C GLN A 116 19.22 -11.12 12.54
N LEU A 117 19.45 -9.97 11.89
CA LEU A 117 20.72 -9.59 11.28
C LEU A 117 21.71 -8.94 12.27
N ARG A 118 21.25 -8.59 13.47
CA ARG A 118 22.08 -8.03 14.56
C ARG A 118 22.59 -9.13 15.49
#